data_AF-A0A957TKL2-F1
#
_entry.id   AF-A0A957TKL2-F1
#
_cell.length_a   1.000
_cell.length_b   1.000
_cell.length_c   1.000
_cell.angle_alpha   90.00
_cell.angle_beta   90.00
_cell.angle_gamma   90.00
#
_symmetry.space_group_name_H-M   'P 1'
#
loop_
_entity.id
_entity.type
_entity.pdbx_description
1 polymer ?
#
loop_
_entity_poly.entity_id
_entity_poly.type
_entity_poly.pdbx_seq_one_letter_code
_entity_poly.pdbx_strand_id
1 'polypeptide(L)'
;MSSTIATSPSRAATTTDRSGLFSKLFAGRRGRRLRETLLAYAFLFPAFLIISVFGLFPLIFAAYQSSLRGLNKIVGTYDGLGNYVRAIDSLTYVLAFWIAAVALFVAIRTLIVTAKNAAEKRHQPWLWLIPGTLIGSGFALFIGFIFRLLPALLDVPNQLRGRNADDATFRGLMWDAWMQGPVQQFFWGALLLVIVGIVLTNWIDRSKALRARVGNYVGPFISVTILFIGAAVLGWLTWTEVQAA
;
A
#
# COMPACT_ATOMS: atom_id res chain seq x y z
N MET A 1 51.26 18.32 64.86
CA MET A 1 51.95 17.51 63.83
C MET A 1 50.90 16.72 63.07
N SER A 2 51.04 16.70 61.76
CA SER A 2 50.04 16.35 60.75
C SER A 2 49.55 14.90 60.78
N SER A 3 48.26 14.71 60.50
CA SER A 3 47.73 13.44 59.97
C SER A 3 46.74 13.75 58.85
N THR A 4 47.24 13.66 57.63
CA THR A 4 46.56 13.85 56.35
C THR A 4 45.55 12.72 56.12
N ILE A 5 44.25 13.03 56.13
CA ILE A 5 43.22 12.15 55.58
C ILE A 5 42.97 12.59 54.14
N ALA A 6 43.42 11.77 53.19
CA ALA A 6 43.15 11.93 51.79
C ALA A 6 41.68 11.59 51.50
N THR A 7 40.87 12.59 51.18
CA THR A 7 39.53 12.38 50.61
C THR A 7 39.67 12.26 49.09
N SER A 8 39.47 11.05 48.57
CA SER A 8 39.39 10.79 47.13
C SER A 8 38.27 11.65 46.50
N PRO A 9 38.51 12.33 45.36
CA PRO A 9 37.44 13.02 44.68
C PRO A 9 36.49 11.99 44.06
N SER A 10 35.23 12.07 44.47
CA SER A 10 34.10 11.42 43.80
C SER A 10 34.14 11.77 42.32
N ARG A 11 34.38 10.76 41.48
CA ARG A 11 34.35 10.88 40.03
C ARG A 11 32.89 11.11 39.64
N ALA A 12 32.51 12.38 39.48
CA ALA A 12 31.22 12.75 38.94
C ALA A 12 31.07 12.07 37.58
N ALA A 13 30.18 11.08 37.51
CA ALA A 13 29.76 10.49 36.27
C ALA A 13 29.04 11.57 35.47
N THR A 14 29.75 12.15 34.49
CA THR A 14 29.15 13.03 33.49
C THR A 14 28.24 12.18 32.63
N THR A 15 26.99 12.00 33.06
CA THR A 15 25.94 11.38 32.26
C THR A 15 25.72 12.29 31.06
N THR A 16 26.37 11.92 29.96
CA THR A 16 26.30 12.67 28.71
C THR A 16 24.85 12.63 28.26
N ASP A 17 24.20 13.80 28.28
CA ASP A 17 22.82 14.02 27.87
C ASP A 17 22.70 13.68 26.37
N ARG A 18 22.42 12.40 26.09
CA ARG A 18 22.07 11.87 24.77
C ARG A 18 20.61 12.17 24.42
N SER A 19 20.02 13.25 24.92
CA SER A 19 18.73 13.73 24.42
C SER A 19 18.91 14.38 23.05
N GLY A 20 19.15 13.52 22.06
CA GLY A 20 19.41 13.88 20.67
C GLY A 20 18.27 14.71 20.07
N LEU A 21 18.62 15.50 19.05
CA LEU A 21 17.78 16.41 18.24
C LEU A 21 16.30 15.99 18.04
N PHE A 22 16.00 14.70 18.02
CA PHE A 22 14.64 14.16 18.03
C PHE A 22 13.81 14.61 19.24
N SER A 23 14.34 14.58 20.47
CA SER A 23 13.59 15.00 21.68
C SER A 23 13.12 16.45 21.58
N LYS A 24 13.94 17.35 21.02
CA LYS A 24 13.61 18.76 20.79
C LYS A 24 12.58 18.97 19.68
N LEU A 25 12.56 18.12 18.65
CA LEU A 25 11.52 18.13 17.60
C LEU A 25 10.15 17.62 18.11
N PHE A 26 10.15 16.70 19.09
CA PHE A 26 8.94 16.13 19.69
C PHE A 26 8.43 16.86 20.96
N ALA A 27 9.17 17.83 21.50
CA ALA A 27 8.80 18.54 22.73
C ALA A 27 7.70 19.61 22.58
N GLY A 28 7.41 20.10 21.37
CA GLY A 28 6.40 21.13 21.13
C GLY A 28 4.95 20.62 21.11
N ARG A 29 3.95 21.52 21.09
CA ARG A 29 2.51 21.17 21.00
C ARG A 29 2.18 20.25 19.82
N ARG A 30 2.89 20.39 18.68
CA ARG A 30 2.77 19.49 17.52
C ARG A 30 3.39 18.11 17.77
N GLY A 31 4.51 18.05 18.47
CA GLY A 31 5.18 16.80 18.83
C GLY A 31 4.36 15.97 19.81
N ARG A 32 3.69 16.62 20.77
CA ARG A 32 2.75 15.94 21.68
C ARG A 32 1.58 15.30 20.91
N ARG A 33 0.96 16.04 19.99
CA ARG A 33 -0.10 15.50 19.12
C ARG A 33 0.38 14.33 18.28
N LEU A 34 1.55 14.43 17.66
CA LEU A 34 2.11 13.33 16.86
C LEU A 34 2.36 12.09 17.72
N ARG A 35 2.87 12.26 18.94
CA ARG A 35 3.06 11.15 19.89
C ARG A 35 1.73 10.51 20.29
N GLU A 36 0.71 11.31 20.59
CA GLU A 36 -0.65 10.82 20.90
C GLU A 36 -1.23 10.04 19.71
N THR A 37 -1.07 10.54 18.49
CA THR A 37 -1.51 9.86 17.26
C THR A 37 -0.74 8.56 17.00
N LEU A 38 0.59 8.56 17.16
CA LEU A 38 1.40 7.36 17.01
C LEU A 38 1.08 6.30 18.06
N LEU A 39 0.80 6.70 19.30
CA LEU A 39 0.33 5.79 20.34
C LEU A 39 -1.03 5.18 19.99
N ALA A 40 -1.97 5.98 19.47
CA ALA A 40 -3.25 5.48 19.00
C ALA A 40 -3.08 4.45 17.86
N TYR A 41 -2.22 4.74 16.87
CA TYR A 41 -1.93 3.78 15.80
C TYR A 41 -1.20 2.54 16.31
N ALA A 42 -0.26 2.67 17.25
CA ALA A 42 0.43 1.52 17.85
C ALA A 42 -0.53 0.63 18.64
N PHE A 43 -1.54 1.22 19.30
CA PHE A 43 -2.59 0.48 19.99
C PHE A 43 -3.53 -0.26 19.02
N LEU A 44 -3.84 0.35 17.87
CA LEU A 44 -4.66 -0.26 16.81
C LEU A 44 -3.90 -1.29 15.97
N PHE A 45 -2.59 -1.12 15.82
CA PHE A 45 -1.72 -1.94 14.97
C PHE A 45 -1.89 -3.46 15.16
N PRO A 46 -1.89 -4.03 16.37
CA PRO A 46 -2.08 -5.48 16.54
C PRO A 46 -3.43 -5.97 16.00
N ALA A 47 -4.50 -5.20 16.17
CA ALA A 47 -5.82 -5.54 15.62
C ALA A 47 -5.79 -5.50 14.09
N PHE A 48 -5.18 -4.47 13.50
CA PHE A 48 -4.97 -4.41 12.05
C PHE A 48 -4.16 -5.58 11.53
N LEU A 49 -3.07 -5.97 12.22
CA LEU A 49 -2.24 -7.11 11.84
C LEU A 49 -3.05 -8.40 11.83
N ILE A 50 -3.84 -8.65 12.87
CA ILE A 50 -4.71 -9.84 12.94
C ILE A 50 -5.74 -9.82 11.80
N ILE A 51 -6.43 -8.71 11.57
CA ILE A 51 -7.41 -8.58 10.48
C ILE A 51 -6.73 -8.78 9.11
N SER A 52 -5.53 -8.24 8.91
CA SER A 52 -4.81 -8.41 7.66
C SER A 52 -4.35 -9.86 7.44
N VAL A 53 -3.80 -10.53 8.46
CA VAL A 53 -3.28 -11.90 8.35
C VAL A 53 -4.39 -12.95 8.26
N PHE A 54 -5.49 -12.77 9.00
CA PHE A 54 -6.57 -13.77 9.09
C PHE A 54 -7.84 -13.41 8.32
N GLY A 55 -8.07 -12.13 8.01
CA GLY A 55 -9.23 -11.67 7.24
C GLY A 55 -8.87 -11.37 5.80
N LEU A 56 -7.94 -10.42 5.59
CA LEU A 56 -7.62 -9.92 4.25
C LEU A 56 -6.75 -10.88 3.45
N PHE A 57 -5.72 -11.48 4.07
CA PHE A 57 -4.80 -12.39 3.39
C PHE A 57 -5.50 -13.63 2.81
N PRO A 58 -6.38 -14.35 3.54
CA PRO A 58 -7.10 -15.49 2.97
C PRO A 58 -8.00 -15.10 1.79
N LEU A 59 -8.61 -13.91 1.84
CA LEU A 59 -9.43 -13.39 0.73
C LEU A 59 -8.60 -13.14 -0.52
N ILE A 60 -7.46 -12.44 -0.37
CA ILE A 60 -6.52 -12.18 -1.47
C ILE A 60 -5.96 -13.51 -2.00
N PHE A 61 -5.60 -14.43 -1.12
CA PHE A 61 -5.09 -15.75 -1.49
C PHE A 61 -6.12 -16.55 -2.29
N ALA A 62 -7.38 -16.57 -1.86
CA ALA A 62 -8.46 -17.24 -2.59
C ALA A 62 -8.72 -16.59 -3.97
N ALA A 63 -8.72 -15.26 -4.04
CA ALA A 63 -8.85 -14.52 -5.31
C ALA A 63 -7.66 -14.75 -6.26
N TYR A 64 -6.48 -15.01 -5.72
CA TYR A 64 -5.32 -15.40 -6.53
C TYR A 64 -5.43 -16.84 -7.00
N GLN A 65 -5.77 -17.78 -6.12
CA GLN A 65 -5.95 -19.19 -6.48
C GLN A 65 -7.04 -19.39 -7.54
N SER A 66 -8.08 -18.57 -7.56
CA SER A 66 -9.11 -18.63 -8.61
C SER A 66 -8.59 -18.27 -10.00
N SER A 67 -7.46 -17.56 -10.10
CA SER A 67 -6.78 -17.26 -11.37
C SER A 67 -5.83 -18.36 -11.86
N LEU A 68 -5.65 -19.42 -11.07
CA LEU A 68 -4.79 -20.56 -11.41
C LEU A 68 -5.62 -21.75 -11.90
N ARG A 69 -5.13 -22.44 -12.92
CA ARG A 69 -5.70 -23.71 -13.41
C ARG A 69 -5.00 -24.88 -12.73
N GLY A 70 -5.70 -25.61 -11.85
CA GLY A 70 -5.16 -26.82 -11.19
C GLY A 70 -5.97 -27.30 -9.99
N LEU A 71 -5.69 -28.51 -9.51
CA LEU A 71 -6.19 -29.05 -8.24
C LEU A 71 -5.34 -28.49 -7.08
N ASN A 72 -5.95 -28.25 -5.91
CA ASN A 72 -5.38 -27.62 -4.70
C ASN A 72 -4.02 -28.20 -4.19
N LYS A 73 -3.54 -29.31 -4.76
CA LYS A 73 -2.31 -30.04 -4.40
C LYS A 73 -1.11 -29.77 -5.32
N ILE A 74 -1.34 -29.21 -6.52
CA ILE A 74 -0.30 -28.84 -7.49
C ILE A 74 -0.51 -27.37 -7.82
N VAL A 75 0.53 -26.55 -7.70
CA VAL A 75 0.46 -25.12 -8.02
C VAL A 75 0.06 -25.00 -9.49
N GLY A 76 -1.14 -24.50 -9.72
CA GLY A 76 -1.74 -24.45 -11.06
C GLY A 76 -1.00 -23.49 -11.97
N THR A 77 -1.12 -23.67 -13.28
CA THR A 77 -0.62 -22.69 -14.26
C THR A 77 -1.51 -21.46 -14.22
N TYR A 78 -0.93 -20.25 -14.31
CA TYR A 78 -1.72 -19.03 -14.41
C TYR A 78 -2.60 -19.06 -15.66
N ASP A 79 -3.90 -18.92 -15.48
CA ASP A 79 -4.93 -19.01 -16.52
C ASP A 79 -5.81 -17.75 -16.54
N GLY A 80 -5.40 -16.70 -15.79
CA GLY A 80 -6.10 -15.42 -15.75
C GLY A 80 -7.56 -15.56 -15.33
N LEU A 81 -8.48 -15.17 -16.22
CA LEU A 81 -9.91 -15.29 -16.01
C LEU A 81 -10.50 -16.58 -16.61
N GLY A 82 -9.68 -17.48 -17.16
CA GLY A 82 -10.13 -18.66 -17.89
C GLY A 82 -10.98 -19.63 -17.07
N ASN A 83 -10.79 -19.70 -15.75
CA ASN A 83 -11.70 -20.45 -14.86
C ASN A 83 -13.09 -19.81 -14.76
N TYR A 84 -13.17 -18.47 -14.76
CA TYR A 84 -14.45 -17.74 -14.72
C TYR A 84 -15.18 -17.85 -16.06
N VAL A 85 -14.45 -17.67 -17.17
CA VAL A 85 -14.96 -17.88 -18.52
C VAL A 85 -15.46 -19.31 -18.68
N ARG A 86 -14.75 -20.34 -18.20
CA ARG A 86 -15.26 -21.71 -18.29
C ARG A 86 -16.49 -21.98 -17.40
N ALA A 87 -16.62 -21.29 -16.27
CA ALA A 87 -17.73 -21.50 -15.34
C ALA A 87 -19.02 -20.75 -15.74
N ILE A 88 -18.87 -19.57 -16.33
CA ILE A 88 -19.96 -18.59 -16.55
C ILE A 88 -20.03 -18.13 -18.02
N ASP A 89 -19.08 -18.56 -18.86
CA ASP A 89 -18.99 -18.28 -20.29
C ASP A 89 -19.12 -16.79 -20.61
N SER A 90 -19.94 -16.44 -21.61
CA SER A 90 -20.19 -15.08 -22.06
C SER A 90 -20.64 -14.12 -20.94
N LEU A 91 -21.25 -14.62 -19.87
CA LEU A 91 -21.69 -13.78 -18.75
C LEU A 91 -20.50 -13.20 -17.96
N THR A 92 -19.31 -13.80 -18.01
CA THR A 92 -18.09 -13.22 -17.39
C THR A 92 -17.72 -11.89 -18.03
N TYR A 93 -17.78 -11.80 -19.36
CA TYR A 93 -17.48 -10.58 -20.10
C TYR A 93 -18.54 -9.51 -19.85
N VAL A 94 -19.81 -9.90 -19.78
CA VAL A 94 -20.92 -8.99 -19.46
C VAL A 94 -20.75 -8.42 -18.04
N LEU A 95 -20.43 -9.26 -17.06
CA LEU A 95 -20.18 -8.81 -15.69
C LEU A 95 -18.97 -7.88 -15.59
N ALA A 96 -17.84 -8.24 -16.22
CA ALA A 96 -16.64 -7.41 -16.22
C ALA A 96 -16.89 -6.04 -16.88
N PHE A 97 -17.63 -6.03 -18.00
CA PHE A 97 -18.07 -4.80 -18.66
C PHE A 97 -18.92 -3.92 -17.72
N TRP A 98 -19.93 -4.49 -17.06
CA TRP A 98 -20.79 -3.73 -16.16
C TRP A 98 -20.04 -3.22 -14.93
N ILE A 99 -19.11 -4.00 -14.37
CA ILE A 99 -18.25 -3.55 -13.26
C ILE A 99 -17.38 -2.38 -13.71
N ALA A 100 -16.75 -2.46 -14.89
CA ALA A 100 -15.95 -1.38 -15.44
C ALA A 100 -16.80 -0.11 -15.70
N ALA A 101 -18.01 -0.27 -16.24
CA ALA A 101 -18.95 0.82 -16.48
C ALA A 101 -19.39 1.50 -15.17
N VAL A 102 -19.73 0.71 -14.14
CA VAL A 102 -20.10 1.23 -12.81
C VAL A 102 -18.90 1.95 -12.17
N ALA A 103 -17.70 1.36 -12.24
CA ALA A 103 -16.49 1.99 -11.71
C ALA A 103 -16.22 3.36 -12.38
N LEU A 104 -16.35 3.43 -13.71
CA LEU A 104 -16.21 4.67 -14.47
C LEU A 104 -17.30 5.69 -14.11
N PHE A 105 -18.55 5.25 -14.00
CA PHE A 105 -19.66 6.11 -13.57
C PHE A 105 -19.41 6.70 -12.17
N VAL A 106 -18.98 5.88 -11.20
CA VAL A 106 -18.66 6.34 -9.84
C VAL A 106 -17.46 7.27 -9.84
N ALA A 107 -16.44 7.03 -10.66
CA ALA A 107 -15.29 7.91 -10.81
C ALA A 107 -15.73 9.30 -11.34
N ILE A 108 -16.52 9.33 -12.43
CA ILE A 108 -17.04 10.57 -13.02
C ILE A 108 -17.94 11.30 -12.02
N ARG A 109 -18.86 10.59 -11.35
CA ARG A 109 -19.73 11.19 -10.32
C ARG A 109 -18.92 11.81 -9.19
N THR A 110 -17.89 11.11 -8.70
CA THR A 110 -16.99 11.61 -7.66
C THR A 110 -16.29 12.89 -8.11
N LEU A 111 -15.83 12.94 -9.37
CA LEU A 111 -15.20 14.12 -9.95
C LEU A 111 -16.15 15.32 -10.02
N ILE A 112 -17.38 15.10 -10.52
CA ILE A 112 -18.42 16.14 -10.64
C ILE A 112 -18.81 16.69 -9.27
N VAL A 113 -19.09 15.81 -8.31
CA VAL A 113 -19.46 16.20 -6.94
C VAL A 113 -18.32 16.97 -6.27
N THR A 114 -17.08 16.52 -6.46
CA THR A 114 -15.89 17.21 -5.93
C THR A 114 -15.73 18.60 -6.54
N ALA A 115 -15.89 18.73 -7.85
CA ALA A 115 -15.81 20.01 -8.56
C ALA A 115 -16.92 20.98 -8.11
N LYS A 116 -18.16 20.49 -7.97
CA LYS A 116 -19.30 21.29 -7.48
C LYS A 116 -19.08 21.77 -6.04
N ASN A 117 -18.71 20.86 -5.13
CA ASN A 117 -18.42 21.17 -3.73
C ASN A 117 -17.26 22.16 -3.58
N ALA A 118 -16.28 22.11 -4.48
CA ALA A 118 -15.17 23.05 -4.48
C ALA A 118 -15.59 24.43 -5.01
N ALA A 119 -16.43 24.48 -6.05
CA ALA A 119 -16.97 25.73 -6.58
C ALA A 119 -17.82 26.48 -5.54
N GLU A 120 -18.70 25.77 -4.82
CA GLU A 120 -19.52 26.32 -3.74
C GLU A 120 -18.67 26.97 -2.63
N LYS A 121 -17.52 26.36 -2.31
CA LYS A 121 -16.59 26.85 -1.29
C LYS A 121 -15.52 27.81 -1.83
N ARG A 122 -15.56 28.15 -3.13
CA ARG A 122 -14.52 28.92 -3.85
C ARG A 122 -13.11 28.35 -3.65
N HIS A 123 -13.01 27.02 -3.52
CA HIS A 123 -11.75 26.30 -3.40
C HIS A 123 -11.26 25.84 -4.78
N GLN A 124 -9.95 25.70 -4.93
CA GLN A 124 -9.33 25.13 -6.14
C GLN A 124 -9.03 23.64 -5.91
N PRO A 125 -9.83 22.69 -6.46
CA PRO A 125 -9.65 21.27 -6.21
C PRO A 125 -8.50 20.67 -7.04
N TRP A 126 -8.23 21.20 -8.22
CA TRP A 126 -7.33 20.63 -9.22
C TRP A 126 -5.88 20.47 -8.77
N LEU A 127 -5.44 21.27 -7.79
CA LEU A 127 -4.10 21.17 -7.25
C LEU A 127 -3.88 19.89 -6.42
N TRP A 128 -4.97 19.25 -5.99
CA TRP A 128 -4.95 17.95 -5.30
C TRP A 128 -5.01 16.76 -6.26
N LEU A 129 -5.20 17.00 -7.56
CA LEU A 129 -5.24 15.94 -8.57
C LEU A 129 -3.90 15.20 -8.60
N ILE A 130 -2.78 15.93 -8.66
CA ILE A 130 -1.44 15.34 -8.74
C ILE A 130 -1.11 14.46 -7.52
N PRO A 131 -1.19 14.92 -6.26
CA PRO A 131 -0.92 14.05 -5.12
C PRO A 131 -1.93 12.89 -5.02
N GLY A 132 -3.20 13.13 -5.36
CA GLY A 132 -4.23 12.09 -5.36
C GLY A 132 -3.96 10.99 -6.39
N THR A 133 -3.56 11.35 -7.61
CA THR A 133 -3.21 10.38 -8.66
C THR A 133 -1.94 9.63 -8.33
N LEU A 134 -0.91 10.29 -7.78
CA LEU A 134 0.30 9.61 -7.35
C LEU A 134 0.02 8.57 -6.27
N ILE A 135 -0.74 8.94 -5.23
CA ILE A 135 -1.10 7.99 -4.16
C ILE A 135 -1.98 6.86 -4.70
N GLY A 136 -3.00 7.18 -5.52
CA GLY A 136 -3.87 6.18 -6.13
C GLY A 136 -3.13 5.19 -7.03
N SER A 137 -2.23 5.67 -7.89
CA SER A 137 -1.35 4.83 -8.71
C SER A 137 -0.38 4.02 -7.85
N GLY A 138 0.12 4.57 -6.75
CA GLY A 138 0.93 3.84 -5.78
C GLY A 138 0.19 2.65 -5.17
N PHE A 139 -1.08 2.82 -4.80
CA PHE A 139 -1.93 1.71 -4.36
C PHE A 139 -2.16 0.67 -5.46
N ALA A 140 -2.37 1.09 -6.70
CA ALA A 140 -2.52 0.16 -7.81
C ALA A 140 -1.24 -0.66 -8.07
N LEU A 141 -0.06 -0.04 -8.00
CA LEU A 141 1.22 -0.75 -8.07
C LEU A 141 1.41 -1.69 -6.87
N PHE A 142 0.98 -1.31 -5.68
CA PHE A 142 1.04 -2.17 -4.50
C PHE A 142 0.19 -3.43 -4.67
N ILE A 143 -1.02 -3.30 -5.24
CA ILE A 143 -1.83 -4.46 -5.63
C ILE A 143 -1.06 -5.33 -6.65
N GLY A 144 -0.46 -4.71 -7.67
CA GLY A 144 0.37 -5.41 -8.65
C GLY A 144 1.60 -6.12 -8.06
N PHE A 145 2.18 -5.58 -6.99
CA PHE A 145 3.23 -6.22 -6.20
C PHE A 145 2.71 -7.48 -5.50
N ILE A 146 1.54 -7.43 -4.87
CA ILE A 146 0.93 -8.61 -4.21
C ILE A 146 0.72 -9.74 -5.21
N PHE A 147 0.17 -9.45 -6.39
CA PHE A 147 -0.06 -10.44 -7.45
C PHE A 147 1.23 -11.02 -8.04
N ARG A 148 2.40 -10.44 -7.76
CA ARG A 148 3.71 -10.97 -8.18
C ARG A 148 4.41 -11.73 -7.05
N LEU A 149 4.39 -11.17 -5.85
CA LEU A 149 4.99 -11.78 -4.68
C LEU A 149 4.29 -13.09 -4.31
N LEU A 150 2.96 -13.10 -4.32
CA LEU A 150 2.19 -14.26 -3.88
C LEU A 150 2.50 -15.53 -4.72
N PRO A 151 2.47 -15.51 -6.06
CA PRO A 151 2.97 -16.63 -6.87
C PRO A 151 4.38 -17.06 -6.51
N ALA A 152 5.31 -16.11 -6.37
CA ALA A 152 6.71 -16.40 -6.11
C ALA A 152 6.89 -17.10 -4.76
N LEU A 153 6.12 -16.71 -3.73
CA LEU A 153 6.13 -17.38 -2.42
C LEU A 153 5.49 -18.76 -2.48
N LEU A 154 4.41 -18.92 -3.24
CA LEU A 154 3.68 -20.19 -3.34
C LEU A 154 4.38 -21.25 -4.18
N ASP A 155 5.36 -20.85 -5.00
CA ASP A 155 6.19 -21.78 -5.75
C ASP A 155 7.37 -22.34 -4.94
N VAL A 156 7.74 -21.72 -3.82
CA VAL A 156 8.85 -22.19 -2.96
C VAL A 156 8.70 -23.65 -2.52
N PRO A 157 7.52 -24.16 -2.11
CA PRO A 157 7.34 -25.57 -1.81
C PRO A 157 7.67 -26.51 -2.98
N ASN A 158 7.44 -26.10 -4.24
CA ASN A 158 7.83 -26.89 -5.40
C ASN A 158 9.36 -26.90 -5.57
N GLN A 159 10.01 -25.76 -5.33
CA GLN A 159 11.47 -25.63 -5.44
C GLN A 159 12.21 -26.42 -4.35
N LEU A 160 11.54 -26.70 -3.23
CA LEU A 160 12.03 -27.61 -2.18
C LEU A 160 11.87 -29.09 -2.57
N ARG A 161 10.96 -29.45 -3.49
CA ARG A 161 10.84 -30.84 -3.94
C ARG A 161 12.11 -31.24 -4.69
N GLY A 162 12.80 -32.25 -4.17
CA GLY A 162 14.06 -32.73 -4.75
C GLY A 162 15.33 -32.05 -4.20
N ARG A 163 15.21 -31.17 -3.20
CA ARG A 163 16.33 -30.66 -2.40
C ARG A 163 16.21 -31.14 -0.94
N ASN A 164 17.27 -31.01 -0.16
CA ASN A 164 17.19 -31.20 1.30
C ASN A 164 16.26 -30.14 1.88
N ALA A 165 15.15 -30.58 2.45
CA ALA A 165 14.10 -29.73 3.01
C ALA A 165 14.52 -29.21 4.40
N ASP A 166 15.56 -28.38 4.42
CA ASP A 166 16.06 -27.72 5.62
C ASP A 166 15.48 -26.31 5.76
N ASP A 167 15.28 -25.88 7.01
CA ASP A 167 14.81 -24.53 7.38
C ASP A 167 15.59 -23.40 6.71
N ALA A 168 16.92 -23.56 6.60
CA ALA A 168 17.80 -22.57 6.01
C ALA A 168 17.51 -22.38 4.51
N THR A 169 17.30 -23.49 3.80
CA THR A 169 16.96 -23.50 2.37
C THR A 169 15.60 -22.84 2.15
N PHE A 170 14.59 -23.15 2.97
CA PHE A 170 13.27 -22.52 2.87
C PHE A 170 13.34 -21.00 3.06
N ARG A 171 14.04 -20.53 4.10
CA ARG A 171 14.21 -19.09 4.36
C ARG A 171 14.95 -18.39 3.23
N GLY A 172 15.96 -19.04 2.66
CA GLY A 172 16.68 -18.56 1.48
C GLY A 172 15.75 -18.36 0.28
N LEU A 173 14.96 -19.38 -0.06
CA LEU A 173 14.00 -19.29 -1.17
C LEU A 173 12.90 -18.26 -0.95
N MET A 174 12.43 -18.09 0.29
CA MET A 174 11.50 -17.02 0.65
C MET A 174 12.10 -15.63 0.43
N TRP A 175 13.37 -15.45 0.80
CA TRP A 175 14.09 -14.21 0.57
C TRP A 175 14.34 -13.96 -0.91
N ASP A 176 14.70 -14.99 -1.67
CA ASP A 176 14.89 -14.91 -3.12
C ASP A 176 13.60 -14.53 -3.84
N ALA A 177 12.47 -15.12 -3.45
CA ALA A 177 11.14 -14.78 -3.96
C ALA A 177 10.78 -13.30 -3.70
N TRP A 178 11.11 -12.79 -2.51
CA TRP A 178 10.96 -11.37 -2.21
C TRP A 178 11.88 -10.50 -3.08
N MET A 179 13.13 -10.91 -3.28
CA MET A 179 14.16 -10.16 -4.01
C MET A 179 14.08 -10.25 -5.54
N GLN A 180 13.09 -10.97 -6.08
CA GLN A 180 12.89 -11.01 -7.53
C GLN A 180 12.71 -9.60 -8.12
N GLY A 181 13.38 -9.35 -9.24
CA GLY A 181 13.38 -8.04 -9.91
C GLY A 181 11.98 -7.44 -10.11
N PRO A 182 11.02 -8.18 -10.70
CA PRO A 182 9.65 -7.70 -10.89
C PRO A 182 8.90 -7.41 -9.58
N VAL A 183 9.16 -8.18 -8.52
CA VAL A 183 8.53 -7.97 -7.20
C VAL A 183 9.04 -6.67 -6.59
N GLN A 184 10.36 -6.49 -6.56
CA GLN A 184 11.01 -5.30 -6.02
C GLN A 184 10.62 -4.04 -6.81
N GLN A 185 10.55 -4.10 -8.14
CA GLN A 185 10.16 -2.96 -8.97
C GLN A 185 8.77 -2.43 -8.62
N PHE A 186 7.79 -3.31 -8.46
CA PHE A 186 6.42 -2.91 -8.09
C PHE A 186 6.36 -2.40 -6.65
N PHE A 187 7.10 -3.02 -5.72
CA PHE A 187 7.17 -2.58 -4.32
C PHE A 187 7.76 -1.17 -4.19
N TRP A 188 8.96 -0.95 -4.75
CA TRP A 188 9.64 0.34 -4.69
C TRP A 188 8.91 1.41 -5.51
N GLY A 189 8.34 1.05 -6.66
CA GLY A 189 7.50 1.95 -7.44
C GLY A 189 6.27 2.41 -6.65
N ALA A 190 5.57 1.49 -6.00
CA ALA A 190 4.43 1.82 -5.13
C ALA A 190 4.86 2.74 -3.98
N LEU A 191 5.94 2.40 -3.29
CA LEU A 191 6.46 3.18 -2.16
C LEU A 191 6.87 4.59 -2.59
N LEU A 192 7.60 4.72 -3.70
CA LEU A 192 8.02 6.01 -4.25
C LEU A 192 6.82 6.90 -4.55
N LEU A 193 5.81 6.39 -5.27
CA LEU A 193 4.63 7.18 -5.63
C LEU A 193 3.83 7.64 -4.39
N VAL A 194 3.65 6.75 -3.41
CA VAL A 194 2.96 7.10 -2.15
C VAL A 194 3.76 8.14 -1.37
N ILE A 195 5.07 7.97 -1.22
CA ILE A 195 5.92 8.93 -0.50
C ILE A 195 5.90 10.29 -1.19
N VAL A 196 6.11 10.34 -2.52
CA VAL A 196 6.07 11.59 -3.28
C VAL A 196 4.69 12.26 -3.16
N GLY A 197 3.61 11.48 -3.27
CA GLY A 197 2.25 11.99 -3.10
C GLY A 197 1.98 12.55 -1.69
N ILE A 198 2.46 11.90 -0.64
CA ILE A 198 2.38 12.38 0.75
C ILE A 198 3.21 13.65 0.94
N VAL A 199 4.43 13.69 0.42
CA VAL A 199 5.31 14.87 0.49
C VAL A 199 4.66 16.06 -0.22
N LEU A 200 4.11 15.85 -1.42
CA LEU A 200 3.39 16.88 -2.15
C LEU A 200 2.14 17.34 -1.40
N THR A 201 1.35 16.44 -0.84
CA THR A 201 0.19 16.78 0.02
C THR A 201 0.60 17.70 1.16
N ASN A 202 1.64 17.30 1.91
CA ASN A 202 2.17 18.09 3.02
C ASN A 202 2.75 19.43 2.57
N TRP A 203 3.44 19.46 1.43
CA TRP A 203 3.98 20.69 0.86
C TRP A 203 2.88 21.65 0.45
N ILE A 204 1.82 21.15 -0.19
CA ILE A 204 0.63 21.91 -0.57
C ILE A 204 -0.05 22.47 0.67
N ASP A 205 -0.28 21.65 1.70
CA ASP A 205 -0.88 22.08 2.97
C ASP A 205 -0.06 23.17 3.65
N ARG A 206 1.27 23.01 3.74
CA ARG A 206 2.16 24.00 4.36
C ARG A 206 2.22 25.30 3.58
N SER A 207 2.32 25.23 2.26
CA SER A 207 2.38 26.40 1.37
C SER A 207 1.09 27.22 1.41
N LYS A 208 -0.03 26.55 1.69
CA LYS A 208 -1.38 27.15 1.64
C LYS A 208 -2.01 27.44 2.99
N ALA A 209 -1.42 26.97 4.11
CA ALA A 209 -1.76 27.47 5.44
C ALA A 209 -1.64 29.01 5.57
N LEU A 210 -0.99 29.66 4.59
CA LEU A 210 -0.89 31.12 4.43
C LEU A 210 -2.03 31.75 3.59
N ARG A 211 -2.85 30.98 2.87
CA ARG A 211 -3.97 31.47 2.02
C ARG A 211 -5.25 30.68 2.32
N ALA A 212 -6.15 31.29 3.08
CA ALA A 212 -7.31 30.69 3.77
C ALA A 212 -8.45 30.07 2.91
N ARG A 213 -8.22 29.56 1.69
CA ARG A 213 -9.29 29.11 0.77
C ARG A 213 -9.00 27.80 0.02
N VAL A 214 -8.43 26.80 0.68
CA VAL A 214 -8.20 25.48 0.05
C VAL A 214 -8.63 24.36 0.99
N GLY A 215 -9.72 23.68 0.65
CA GLY A 215 -10.12 22.42 1.28
C GLY A 215 -9.24 21.27 0.81
N ASN A 216 -9.15 20.18 1.60
CA ASN A 216 -8.44 18.97 1.22
C ASN A 216 -9.33 18.08 0.33
N TYR A 217 -8.87 17.82 -0.89
CA TYR A 217 -9.58 17.00 -1.88
C TYR A 217 -8.77 15.77 -2.34
N VAL A 218 -7.71 15.39 -1.62
CA VAL A 218 -6.85 14.26 -2.00
C VAL A 218 -7.63 12.95 -2.06
N GLY A 219 -8.48 12.69 -1.06
CA GLY A 219 -9.27 11.46 -0.96
C GLY A 219 -10.10 11.16 -2.21
N PRO A 220 -10.96 12.09 -2.67
CA PRO A 220 -11.69 11.92 -3.93
C PRO A 220 -10.80 11.60 -5.13
N PHE A 221 -9.65 12.26 -5.28
CA PHE A 221 -8.75 12.00 -6.40
C PHE A 221 -8.04 10.64 -6.31
N ILE A 222 -7.73 10.15 -5.10
CA ILE A 222 -7.25 8.77 -4.90
C ILE A 222 -8.31 7.79 -5.40
N SER A 223 -9.56 7.95 -4.95
CA SER A 223 -10.66 7.06 -5.32
C SER A 223 -10.92 7.07 -6.84
N VAL A 224 -10.96 8.25 -7.46
CA VAL A 224 -11.11 8.39 -8.92
C VAL A 224 -9.99 7.66 -9.66
N THR A 225 -8.75 7.80 -9.20
CA THR A 225 -7.59 7.15 -9.83
C THR A 225 -7.68 5.63 -9.75
N ILE A 226 -8.00 5.09 -8.57
CA ILE A 226 -8.13 3.63 -8.37
C ILE A 226 -9.28 3.07 -9.23
N LEU A 227 -10.43 3.74 -9.24
CA LEU A 227 -11.59 3.31 -10.04
C LEU A 227 -11.29 3.36 -11.54
N PHE A 228 -10.58 4.40 -12.00
CA PHE A 228 -10.21 4.55 -13.40
C PHE A 228 -9.20 3.47 -13.84
N ILE A 229 -8.15 3.23 -13.03
CA ILE A 229 -7.19 2.15 -13.30
C ILE A 229 -7.89 0.79 -13.29
N GLY A 230 -8.76 0.53 -12.30
CA GLY A 230 -9.54 -0.70 -12.21
C GLY A 230 -10.44 -0.92 -13.43
N ALA A 231 -11.16 0.12 -13.86
CA ALA A 231 -11.99 0.06 -15.07
C ALA A 231 -11.15 -0.16 -16.34
N ALA A 232 -9.99 0.48 -16.46
CA ALA A 232 -9.08 0.31 -17.58
C ALA A 232 -8.51 -1.12 -17.63
N VAL A 233 -8.10 -1.69 -16.50
CA VAL A 233 -7.59 -3.06 -16.41
C VAL A 233 -8.70 -4.07 -16.74
N LEU A 234 -9.89 -3.91 -16.16
CA LEU A 234 -11.03 -4.80 -16.46
C LEU A 234 -11.46 -4.70 -17.92
N GLY A 235 -11.52 -3.50 -18.47
CA GLY A 235 -11.84 -3.27 -19.88
C GLY A 235 -10.80 -3.90 -20.80
N TRP A 236 -9.52 -3.71 -20.49
CA TRP A 236 -8.42 -4.32 -21.25
C TRP A 236 -8.48 -5.86 -21.20
N LEU A 237 -8.63 -6.46 -20.01
CA LEU A 237 -8.76 -7.90 -19.84
C LEU A 237 -9.97 -8.46 -20.62
N THR A 238 -11.12 -7.80 -20.51
CA THR A 238 -12.33 -8.19 -21.24
C THR A 238 -12.09 -8.15 -22.75
N TRP A 239 -11.44 -7.10 -23.23
CA TRP A 239 -11.14 -6.94 -24.66
C TRP A 239 -10.16 -8.00 -25.17
N THR A 240 -9.08 -8.28 -24.43
CA THR A 240 -8.06 -9.26 -24.85
C THR A 240 -8.62 -10.68 -24.89
N GLU A 241 -9.46 -11.05 -23.94
CA GLU A 241 -10.07 -12.38 -23.89
C GLU A 241 -11.14 -12.55 -24.97
N VAL A 242 -11.93 -11.51 -25.27
CA VAL A 242 -12.88 -11.52 -26.40
C VAL A 242 -12.17 -11.69 -27.75
N GLN A 243 -10.94 -11.17 -27.90
CA GLN A 243 -10.15 -11.40 -29.12
C GLN A 243 -9.53 -12.80 -29.20
N ALA A 244 -9.37 -13.48 -28.06
CA ALA A 244 -8.75 -14.80 -27.99
C ALA A 244 -9.76 -15.95 -28.12
N ALA A 245 -11.05 -15.68 -27.87
CA ALA A 245 -12.18 -16.61 -28.02
C ALA A 245 -12.69 -16.68 -29.46
#